data_AF-C1MSQ0-F1
#
_entry.id   AF-C1MSQ0-F1
#
_cell.length_a   1.000
_cell.length_b   1.000
_cell.length_c   1.000
_cell.angle_alpha   90.00
_cell.angle_beta   90.00
_cell.angle_gamma   90.00
#
_symmetry.space_group_name_H-M   'P 1'
#
loop_
_entity.id
_entity.type
_entity.pdbx_description
1 polymer ?
#
loop_
_entity_poly.entity_id
_entity_poly.type
_entity_poly.pdbx_seq_one_letter_code
_entity_poly.pdbx_strand_id
1 'polypeptide(L)'
;MKDADAPARASLCDLLEVTRRVMAPVEANGTFWCQEVDAHQMVEWTLSELAEVEEEIRAAEDAMATATATDATDATDASDADGASSSPGATGPKSELAVAARKRVQDELGDLVFDVIMLGCMCERRFGAGNAALAGEPNTFRVSLAAAVRGAADKVKRRCPYSFGPAAGPCPSRAAEKESWTAAKRLEKAHRAGGPPPPPAPPTRRRGEDGFGSTTRFSSGDGVRSGWSAGALTACAVGMSAVAFAGGFALGGKQETRDAVKDAISGLFKK
;
A
#
# COMPACT_ATOMS: atom_id res chain seq x y z
N MET A 1 -24.31 -7.63 -6.43
CA MET A 1 -23.57 -6.36 -6.19
C MET A 1 -22.57 -6.18 -7.32
N LYS A 2 -22.51 -4.99 -7.93
CA LYS A 2 -21.43 -4.67 -8.87
C LYS A 2 -20.10 -4.72 -8.10
N ASP A 3 -19.05 -5.24 -8.73
CA ASP A 3 -17.69 -5.28 -8.18
C ASP A 3 -17.22 -3.83 -7.99
N ALA A 4 -17.45 -3.25 -6.80
CA ALA A 4 -17.12 -1.86 -6.48
C ALA A 4 -15.61 -1.59 -6.62
N ASP A 5 -14.80 -2.66 -6.59
CA ASP A 5 -13.35 -2.59 -6.70
C ASP A 5 -12.86 -2.65 -8.15
N ALA A 6 -13.74 -2.91 -9.13
CA ALA A 6 -13.33 -3.04 -10.53
C ALA A 6 -12.60 -1.80 -11.08
N PRO A 7 -13.06 -0.54 -10.82
CA PRO A 7 -12.33 0.64 -11.25
C PRO A 7 -10.95 0.75 -10.61
N ALA A 8 -10.83 0.53 -9.29
CA ALA A 8 -9.55 0.60 -8.59
C ALA A 8 -8.54 -0.42 -9.11
N ARG A 9 -8.99 -1.66 -9.38
CA ARG A 9 -8.16 -2.70 -10.00
C ARG A 9 -7.70 -2.30 -11.40
N ALA A 10 -8.58 -1.69 -12.21
CA ALA A 10 -8.22 -1.21 -13.54
C ALA A 10 -7.16 -0.11 -13.47
N SER A 11 -7.31 0.88 -12.58
CA SER A 11 -6.34 1.96 -12.39
C SER A 11 -4.97 1.45 -11.92
N LEU A 12 -4.93 0.47 -11.01
CA LEU A 12 -3.66 -0.13 -10.57
C LEU A 12 -2.97 -0.90 -11.70
N CYS A 13 -3.73 -1.63 -12.54
CA CYS A 13 -3.19 -2.31 -13.70
C CYS A 13 -2.63 -1.31 -14.74
N ASP A 14 -3.35 -0.21 -14.98
CA ASP A 14 -2.91 0.86 -15.88
C ASP A 14 -1.61 1.50 -15.39
N LEU A 15 -1.53 1.87 -14.11
CA LEU A 15 -0.32 2.41 -13.50
C LEU A 15 0.87 1.45 -13.65
N LEU A 16 0.67 0.15 -13.39
CA LEU A 16 1.72 -0.86 -13.58
C LEU A 16 2.19 -0.95 -15.04
N GLU A 17 1.29 -0.80 -16.01
CA GLU A 17 1.64 -0.82 -17.43
C GLU A 17 2.41 0.45 -17.82
N VAL A 18 1.96 1.62 -17.36
CA VAL A 18 2.66 2.90 -17.55
C VAL A 18 4.07 2.83 -16.97
N THR A 19 4.24 2.39 -15.72
CA THR A 19 5.56 2.28 -15.08
C THR A 19 6.48 1.32 -15.86
N ARG A 20 5.98 0.18 -16.32
CA ARG A 20 6.76 -0.76 -17.14
C ARG A 20 7.18 -0.16 -18.47
N ARG A 21 6.31 0.61 -19.10
CA ARG A 21 6.62 1.30 -20.36
C ARG A 21 7.69 2.36 -20.15
N VAL A 22 7.58 3.15 -19.09
CA VAL A 22 8.59 4.16 -18.72
C VAL A 22 9.93 3.51 -18.35
N MET A 23 9.93 2.29 -17.83
CA MET A 23 11.14 1.52 -17.51
C MET A 23 11.79 0.78 -18.69
N ALA A 24 11.17 0.77 -19.88
CA ALA A 24 11.75 0.15 -21.06
C ALA A 24 13.02 0.89 -21.52
N PRO A 25 13.86 0.29 -22.39
CA PRO A 25 15.00 0.99 -22.98
C PRO A 25 14.59 2.27 -23.71
N VAL A 26 15.52 3.23 -23.83
CA VAL A 26 15.27 4.56 -24.40
C VAL A 26 14.68 4.47 -25.82
N GLU A 27 15.15 3.50 -26.60
CA GLU A 27 14.69 3.25 -27.96
C GLU A 27 13.21 2.86 -28.03
N ALA A 28 12.65 2.32 -26.93
CA ALA A 28 11.27 1.86 -26.84
C ALA A 28 10.35 2.84 -26.10
N ASN A 29 10.84 3.58 -25.11
CA ASN A 29 10.03 4.49 -24.29
C ASN A 29 10.15 5.97 -24.71
N GLY A 30 11.20 6.36 -25.43
CA GLY A 30 11.50 7.74 -25.83
C GLY A 30 12.00 8.66 -24.71
N THR A 31 12.42 8.15 -23.56
CA THR A 31 12.90 8.94 -22.41
C THR A 31 14.13 8.35 -21.72
N PHE A 32 15.07 9.22 -21.35
CA PHE A 32 16.31 8.88 -20.64
C PHE A 32 16.15 8.80 -19.12
N TRP A 33 15.03 9.29 -18.56
CA TRP A 33 14.86 9.45 -17.12
C TRP A 33 15.17 8.18 -16.32
N CYS A 34 14.61 7.03 -16.71
CA CYS A 34 14.83 5.75 -16.04
C CYS A 34 16.22 5.13 -16.24
N GLN A 35 17.02 5.68 -17.15
CA GLN A 35 18.40 5.23 -17.39
C GLN A 35 19.35 5.82 -16.34
N GLU A 36 19.09 7.05 -15.92
CA GLU A 36 19.93 7.80 -14.98
C GLU A 36 19.57 7.50 -13.53
N VAL A 37 18.32 7.14 -13.28
CA VAL A 37 17.82 6.83 -11.93
C VAL A 37 18.09 5.38 -11.57
N ASP A 38 18.73 5.18 -10.42
CA ASP A 38 18.95 3.87 -9.83
C ASP A 38 17.98 3.55 -8.67
N ALA A 39 18.02 2.30 -8.21
CA ALA A 39 17.14 1.86 -7.14
C ALA A 39 17.39 2.56 -5.79
N HIS A 40 18.61 3.08 -5.55
CA HIS A 40 18.91 3.81 -4.31
C HIS A 40 18.27 5.19 -4.34
N GLN A 41 18.39 5.89 -5.47
CA GLN A 41 17.73 7.18 -5.66
C GLN A 41 16.20 7.05 -5.53
N MET A 42 15.61 5.98 -6.08
CA MET A 42 14.17 5.73 -5.88
C MET A 42 13.79 5.48 -4.42
N VAL A 43 14.67 4.88 -3.60
CA VAL A 43 14.41 4.75 -2.15
C VAL A 43 14.38 6.12 -1.49
N GLU A 44 15.28 7.03 -1.86
CA GLU A 44 15.29 8.39 -1.32
C GLU A 44 14.02 9.15 -1.68
N TRP A 45 13.57 9.06 -2.93
CA TRP A 45 12.30 9.67 -3.39
C TRP A 45 11.10 9.07 -2.66
N THR A 46 11.01 7.74 -2.58
CA THR A 46 9.93 7.06 -1.83
C THR A 46 9.86 7.53 -0.37
N LEU A 47 11.01 7.82 0.27
CA LEU A 47 11.06 8.34 1.63
C LEU A 47 10.64 9.82 1.72
N SER A 48 10.88 10.63 0.68
CA SER A 48 10.36 11.99 0.58
C SER A 48 8.84 11.98 0.45
N GLU A 49 8.31 11.23 -0.52
CA GLU A 49 6.86 11.08 -0.75
C GLU A 49 6.12 10.61 0.50
N LEU A 50 6.71 9.66 1.25
CA LEU A 50 6.13 9.21 2.51
C LEU A 50 6.05 10.33 3.56
N ALA A 51 7.04 11.24 3.59
CA ALA A 51 7.03 12.38 4.51
C ALA A 51 5.99 13.43 4.08
N GLU A 52 5.83 13.66 2.78
CA GLU A 52 4.83 14.58 2.20
C GLU A 52 3.39 14.08 2.47
N VAL A 53 3.15 12.77 2.32
CA VAL A 53 1.89 12.14 2.75
C VAL A 53 1.63 12.35 4.25
N GLU A 54 2.63 12.21 5.13
CA GLU A 54 2.44 12.46 6.57
C GLU A 54 2.06 13.93 6.85
N GLU A 55 2.70 14.87 6.14
CA GLU A 55 2.42 16.30 6.26
C GLU A 55 0.99 16.63 5.81
N GLU A 56 0.58 16.15 4.64
CA GLU A 56 -0.77 16.42 4.11
C GLU A 56 -1.87 15.75 4.94
N ILE A 57 -1.63 14.56 5.50
CA ILE A 57 -2.56 13.94 6.45
C ILE A 57 -2.75 14.84 7.67
N ARG A 58 -1.66 15.34 8.25
CA ARG A 58 -1.73 16.23 9.43
C ARG A 58 -2.47 17.52 9.09
N ALA A 59 -2.16 18.14 7.95
CA ALA A 59 -2.85 19.34 7.49
C ALA A 59 -4.35 19.11 7.28
N ALA A 60 -4.74 17.93 6.76
CA ALA A 60 -6.14 17.56 6.60
C ALA A 60 -6.84 17.34 7.95
N GLU A 61 -6.19 16.70 8.91
CA GLU A 61 -6.72 16.52 10.27
C GLU A 61 -6.94 17.87 10.97
N ASP A 62 -5.98 18.79 10.89
CA ASP A 62 -6.08 20.13 11.46
C ASP A 62 -7.20 20.96 10.81
N ALA A 63 -7.36 20.86 9.49
CA ALA A 63 -8.45 21.51 8.77
C ALA A 63 -9.83 20.98 9.20
N MET A 64 -9.96 19.66 9.39
CA MET A 64 -11.20 19.04 9.88
C MET A 64 -11.51 19.41 11.34
N ALA A 65 -10.48 19.45 12.20
CA ALA A 65 -10.62 19.88 13.59
C ALA A 65 -11.09 21.34 13.70
N THR A 66 -10.51 22.23 12.89
CA THR A 66 -10.89 23.65 12.83
C THR A 66 -12.33 23.83 12.36
N ALA A 67 -12.74 23.09 11.32
CA ALA A 67 -14.12 23.13 10.82
C ALA A 67 -15.13 22.72 11.91
N THR A 68 -14.81 21.68 12.68
CA THR A 68 -15.68 21.18 13.76
C THR A 68 -15.80 22.17 14.93
N ALA A 69 -14.70 22.83 15.29
CA ALA A 69 -14.68 23.77 16.41
C ALA A 69 -15.54 25.02 16.14
N THR A 70 -15.52 25.56 14.91
CA THR A 70 -16.29 26.77 14.57
C THR A 70 -17.80 26.51 14.51
N ASP A 71 -18.21 25.31 14.10
CA ASP A 71 -19.64 24.94 14.06
C ASP A 71 -20.23 24.83 15.47
N ALA A 72 -19.41 24.48 16.47
CA ALA A 72 -19.84 24.44 17.87
C ALA A 72 -20.07 25.85 18.45
N THR A 73 -19.31 26.86 18.02
CA THR A 73 -19.44 28.24 18.52
C THR A 73 -20.66 28.98 17.95
N ASP A 74 -21.02 28.74 16.68
CA ASP A 74 -22.21 29.37 16.06
C ASP A 74 -23.54 28.83 16.62
N ALA A 75 -23.55 27.60 17.16
CA ALA A 75 -24.75 27.01 17.75
C ALA A 75 -25.14 27.62 19.11
N THR A 76 -24.22 28.30 19.79
CA THR A 76 -24.42 28.82 21.16
C THR A 76 -25.02 30.22 21.25
N ASP A 77 -25.11 30.96 20.14
CA ASP A 77 -25.57 32.37 20.15
C ASP A 77 -26.94 32.58 19.47
N ALA A 78 -27.67 31.49 19.19
CA ALA A 78 -28.94 31.49 18.47
C ALA A 78 -30.17 31.10 19.33
N SER A 79 -30.09 31.22 20.65
CA SER A 79 -31.27 31.14 21.52
C SER A 79 -31.88 32.54 21.67
N ASP A 80 -32.85 32.86 20.80
CA ASP A 80 -33.96 33.81 21.01
C ASP A 80 -34.30 34.59 19.72
N ALA A 81 -34.80 33.91 18.68
CA ALA A 81 -35.62 34.56 17.66
C ALA A 81 -36.49 33.52 16.93
N ASP A 82 -37.77 33.45 17.32
CA ASP A 82 -38.85 32.79 16.58
C ASP A 82 -38.96 33.40 15.17
N GLY A 83 -38.66 32.62 14.14
CA GLY A 83 -38.79 33.07 12.76
C GLY A 83 -38.47 31.99 11.75
N ALA A 84 -39.47 31.20 11.39
CA ALA A 84 -39.41 30.16 10.37
C ALA A 84 -38.80 30.67 9.05
N SER A 85 -37.59 30.22 8.72
CA SER A 85 -37.01 30.34 7.38
C SER A 85 -36.14 29.12 7.08
N SER A 86 -36.78 28.11 6.50
CA SER A 86 -36.15 26.91 5.96
C SER A 86 -35.47 27.25 4.63
N SER A 87 -34.26 27.81 4.69
CA SER A 87 -33.43 28.03 3.49
C SER A 87 -32.46 26.87 3.29
N PRO A 88 -32.52 26.16 2.14
CA PRO A 88 -31.72 24.96 1.92
C PRO A 88 -30.29 25.31 1.50
N GLY A 89 -29.32 24.80 2.25
CA GLY A 89 -28.13 24.18 1.65
C GLY A 89 -26.96 25.08 1.24
N ALA A 90 -26.63 26.11 2.02
CA ALA A 90 -25.31 26.74 1.90
C ALA A 90 -24.23 25.75 2.39
N THR A 91 -23.65 24.98 1.47
CA THR A 91 -22.41 24.24 1.69
C THR A 91 -21.29 25.27 1.87
N GLY A 92 -21.04 25.64 3.12
CA GLY A 92 -20.12 26.73 3.44
C GLY A 92 -18.68 26.47 3.00
N PRO A 93 -17.83 27.52 2.92
CA PRO A 93 -16.42 27.46 2.50
C PRO A 93 -15.56 26.47 3.31
N LYS A 94 -15.98 26.08 4.52
CA LYS A 94 -15.35 25.04 5.34
C LYS A 94 -15.37 23.66 4.66
N SER A 95 -16.43 23.35 3.92
CA SER A 95 -16.52 22.11 3.13
C SER A 95 -15.46 22.09 2.02
N GLU A 96 -15.22 23.24 1.39
CA GLU A 96 -14.23 23.36 0.30
C GLU A 96 -12.79 23.16 0.80
N LEU A 97 -12.43 23.72 1.96
CA LEU A 97 -11.11 23.51 2.56
C LEU A 97 -10.88 22.03 2.92
N ALA A 98 -11.87 21.36 3.51
CA ALA A 98 -11.76 19.94 3.84
C ALA A 98 -11.70 19.06 2.59
N VAL A 99 -12.43 19.41 1.52
CA VAL A 99 -12.34 18.73 0.21
C VAL A 99 -10.96 18.93 -0.41
N ALA A 100 -10.43 20.15 -0.40
CA ALA A 100 -9.09 20.46 -0.92
C ALA A 100 -8.00 19.70 -0.16
N ALA A 101 -8.10 19.62 1.17
CA ALA A 101 -7.13 18.88 1.98
C ALA A 101 -7.16 17.37 1.68
N ARG A 102 -8.34 16.75 1.58
CA ARG A 102 -8.46 15.35 1.17
C ARG A 102 -7.90 15.09 -0.22
N LYS A 103 -8.06 16.05 -1.14
CA LYS A 103 -7.51 15.94 -2.50
C LYS A 103 -5.98 15.93 -2.45
N ARG A 104 -5.33 16.82 -1.69
CA ARG A 104 -3.87 16.80 -1.55
C ARG A 104 -3.36 15.48 -0.99
N VAL A 105 -3.99 14.95 0.07
CA VAL A 105 -3.66 13.60 0.59
C VAL A 105 -3.78 12.53 -0.49
N GLN A 106 -4.81 12.60 -1.34
CA GLN A 106 -4.99 11.66 -2.44
C GLN A 106 -3.90 11.80 -3.51
N ASP A 107 -3.50 13.03 -3.85
CA ASP A 107 -2.46 13.32 -4.83
C ASP A 107 -1.10 12.76 -4.34
N GLU A 108 -0.68 13.11 -3.11
CA GLU A 108 0.58 12.60 -2.52
C GLU A 108 0.57 11.07 -2.33
N LEU A 109 -0.60 10.48 -2.00
CA LEU A 109 -0.71 9.02 -1.93
C LEU A 109 -0.55 8.37 -3.31
N GLY A 110 -0.98 9.05 -4.38
CA GLY A 110 -0.76 8.62 -5.75
C GLY A 110 0.72 8.56 -6.10
N ASP A 111 1.46 9.61 -5.74
CA ASP A 111 2.90 9.72 -5.99
C ASP A 111 3.69 8.67 -5.20
N LEU A 112 3.36 8.46 -3.92
CA LEU A 112 3.95 7.38 -3.12
C LEU A 112 3.68 5.97 -3.73
N VAL A 113 2.48 5.73 -4.25
CA VAL A 113 2.15 4.44 -4.89
C VAL A 113 2.96 4.25 -6.17
N PHE A 114 3.10 5.31 -6.98
CA PHE A 114 3.94 5.30 -8.17
C PHE A 114 5.40 4.97 -7.81
N ASP A 115 5.97 5.66 -6.83
CA ASP A 115 7.36 5.50 -6.39
C ASP A 115 7.67 4.10 -5.88
N VAL A 116 6.76 3.51 -5.08
CA VAL A 116 6.91 2.13 -4.59
C VAL A 116 6.87 1.11 -5.73
N ILE A 117 5.97 1.30 -6.71
CA ILE A 117 5.88 0.42 -7.88
C ILE A 117 7.15 0.57 -8.74
N MET A 118 7.59 1.81 -8.96
CA MET A 118 8.79 2.14 -9.73
C MET A 118 10.03 1.51 -9.11
N LEU A 119 10.24 1.67 -7.80
CA LEU A 119 11.30 1.02 -7.05
C LEU A 119 11.25 -0.50 -7.20
N GLY A 120 10.05 -1.08 -7.15
CA GLY A 120 9.81 -2.49 -7.44
C GLY A 120 10.35 -2.89 -8.81
N CYS A 121 9.93 -2.19 -9.87
CA CYS A 121 10.37 -2.44 -11.24
C CYS A 121 11.89 -2.24 -11.43
N MET A 122 12.52 -1.26 -10.76
CA MET A 122 13.97 -1.10 -10.77
C MET A 122 14.69 -2.29 -10.14
N CYS A 123 14.15 -2.82 -9.04
CA CYS A 123 14.67 -4.04 -8.41
C CYS A 123 14.50 -5.26 -9.32
N GLU A 124 13.37 -5.39 -10.03
CA GLU A 124 13.17 -6.45 -11.03
C GLU A 124 14.19 -6.35 -12.17
N ARG A 125 14.46 -5.13 -12.67
CA ARG A 125 15.45 -4.90 -13.73
C ARG A 125 16.85 -5.34 -13.30
N ARG A 126 17.23 -5.03 -12.05
CA ARG A 126 18.58 -5.31 -11.53
C ARG A 126 18.76 -6.74 -11.03
N PHE A 127 17.75 -7.34 -10.40
CA PHE A 127 17.87 -8.62 -9.69
C PHE A 127 16.88 -9.69 -10.20
N GLY A 128 16.11 -9.39 -11.24
CA GLY A 128 15.10 -10.28 -11.81
C GLY A 128 15.60 -11.10 -12.99
N ALA A 129 14.65 -11.76 -13.65
CA ALA A 129 14.87 -12.74 -14.71
C ALA A 129 15.55 -12.20 -15.98
N GLY A 130 15.37 -10.90 -16.26
CA GLY A 130 15.88 -10.25 -17.46
C GLY A 130 17.35 -9.82 -17.36
N ASN A 131 17.98 -9.96 -16.18
CA ASN A 131 19.39 -9.62 -16.04
C ASN A 131 20.26 -10.74 -16.65
N ALA A 132 20.97 -10.41 -17.74
CA ALA A 132 21.88 -11.32 -18.43
C ALA A 132 23.00 -11.86 -17.52
N ALA A 133 23.42 -11.09 -16.51
CA ALA A 133 24.40 -11.55 -15.51
C ALA A 133 23.88 -12.70 -14.63
N LEU A 134 22.55 -12.92 -14.59
CA LEU A 134 21.90 -14.00 -13.86
C LEU A 134 21.37 -15.10 -14.80
N ALA A 135 21.78 -15.10 -16.08
CA ALA A 135 21.43 -16.12 -17.05
C ALA A 135 22.19 -17.42 -16.73
N GLY A 136 21.56 -18.32 -15.99
CA GLY A 136 22.14 -19.60 -15.56
C GLY A 136 21.86 -19.95 -14.11
N GLU A 137 21.58 -18.94 -13.29
CA GLU A 137 21.15 -19.14 -11.91
C GLU A 137 19.73 -19.71 -11.85
N PRO A 138 19.43 -20.63 -10.91
CA PRO A 138 18.10 -21.18 -10.75
C PRO A 138 17.10 -20.05 -10.49
N ASN A 139 15.91 -20.16 -11.11
CA ASN A 139 14.84 -19.16 -11.04
C ASN A 139 14.38 -18.81 -9.61
N THR A 140 14.83 -19.56 -8.60
CA THR A 140 14.45 -19.45 -7.19
C THR A 140 14.86 -18.14 -6.52
N PHE A 141 15.85 -17.41 -7.05
CA PHE A 141 16.36 -16.17 -6.44
C PHE A 141 16.00 -14.89 -7.19
N ARG A 142 15.16 -14.97 -8.23
CA ARG A 142 14.84 -13.82 -9.07
C ARG A 142 13.83 -12.91 -8.38
N VAL A 143 14.19 -11.64 -8.23
CA VAL A 143 13.28 -10.62 -7.68
C VAL A 143 12.21 -10.32 -8.71
N SER A 144 10.94 -10.42 -8.29
CA SER A 144 9.81 -9.83 -9.00
C SER A 144 8.89 -9.09 -8.03
N LEU A 145 8.35 -7.96 -8.46
CA LEU A 145 7.32 -7.19 -7.77
C LEU A 145 6.10 -8.08 -7.51
N ALA A 146 5.69 -8.90 -8.48
CA ALA A 146 4.60 -9.85 -8.31
C ALA A 146 4.88 -10.88 -7.19
N ALA A 147 6.09 -11.44 -7.12
CA ALA A 147 6.46 -12.36 -6.04
C ALA A 147 6.56 -11.64 -4.68
N ALA A 148 7.07 -10.40 -4.66
CA ALA A 148 7.15 -9.59 -3.44
C ALA A 148 5.76 -9.27 -2.88
N VAL A 149 4.83 -8.80 -3.73
CA VAL A 149 3.43 -8.51 -3.37
C VAL A 149 2.72 -9.78 -2.89
N ARG A 150 2.87 -10.90 -3.61
CA ARG A 150 2.31 -12.20 -3.18
C ARG A 150 2.86 -12.61 -1.82
N GLY A 151 4.17 -12.52 -1.63
CA GLY A 151 4.83 -12.85 -0.36
C GLY A 151 4.38 -11.95 0.79
N ALA A 152 4.10 -10.67 0.54
CA ALA A 152 3.52 -9.76 1.52
C ALA A 152 2.07 -10.14 1.86
N ALA A 153 1.23 -10.39 0.87
CA ALA A 153 -0.15 -10.83 1.06
C ALA A 153 -0.22 -12.14 1.86
N ASP A 154 0.62 -13.13 1.54
CA ASP A 154 0.68 -14.40 2.23
C ASP A 154 1.10 -14.25 3.70
N LYS A 155 2.03 -13.33 4.00
CA LYS A 155 2.40 -12.99 5.39
C LYS A 155 1.21 -12.41 6.15
N VAL A 156 0.51 -11.44 5.58
CA VAL A 156 -0.65 -10.81 6.24
C VAL A 156 -1.74 -11.86 6.51
N LYS A 157 -2.07 -12.70 5.52
CA LYS A 157 -3.07 -13.77 5.66
C LYS A 157 -2.76 -14.72 6.81
N ARG A 158 -1.49 -15.10 6.99
CA ARG A 158 -1.07 -15.96 8.12
C ARG A 158 -1.13 -15.25 9.46
N ARG A 159 -0.90 -13.94 9.50
CA ARG A 159 -0.87 -13.14 10.74
C ARG A 159 -2.24 -12.64 11.17
N CYS A 160 -3.25 -12.70 10.29
CA CYS A 160 -4.64 -12.31 10.56
C CYS A 160 -5.59 -13.51 10.51
N PRO A 161 -5.51 -14.46 11.48
CA PRO A 161 -6.24 -15.72 11.40
C PRO A 161 -7.76 -15.56 11.53
N TYR A 162 -8.26 -14.48 12.14
CA TYR A 162 -9.69 -14.19 12.26
C TYR A 162 -10.30 -13.67 10.95
N SER A 163 -9.50 -13.06 10.08
CA SER A 163 -9.96 -12.56 8.77
C SER A 163 -9.81 -13.60 7.66
N PHE A 164 -8.67 -14.30 7.63
CA PHE A 164 -8.35 -15.23 6.53
C PHE A 164 -8.17 -16.67 7.00
N GLY A 165 -7.79 -16.86 8.25
CA GLY A 165 -7.41 -18.17 8.78
C GLY A 165 -8.59 -19.03 9.23
N PRO A 166 -8.30 -20.15 9.92
CA PRO A 166 -9.31 -21.09 10.39
C PRO A 166 -10.04 -20.61 11.66
N ALA A 167 -9.65 -19.48 12.26
CA ALA A 167 -10.31 -18.99 13.46
C ALA A 167 -11.75 -18.59 13.14
N ALA A 168 -12.70 -19.09 13.95
CA ALA A 168 -14.11 -18.80 13.78
C ALA A 168 -14.46 -17.40 14.30
N GLY A 169 -15.27 -16.69 13.53
CA GLY A 169 -15.82 -15.39 13.92
C GLY A 169 -14.80 -14.24 14.01
N PRO A 170 -15.27 -13.06 14.46
CA PRO A 170 -14.41 -11.90 14.67
C PRO A 170 -13.39 -12.15 15.79
N CYS A 171 -12.30 -11.38 15.79
CA CYS A 171 -11.31 -11.45 16.85
C CYS A 171 -11.94 -11.04 18.20
N PRO A 172 -11.78 -11.85 19.27
CA PRO A 172 -12.45 -11.58 20.55
C PRO A 172 -11.88 -10.38 21.30
N SER A 173 -10.62 -10.01 21.04
CA SER A 173 -9.97 -8.85 21.66
C SER A 173 -8.72 -8.42 20.92
N ARG A 174 -8.31 -7.15 21.10
CA ARG A 174 -7.01 -6.64 20.62
C ARG A 174 -5.81 -7.43 21.17
N ALA A 175 -5.92 -7.94 22.40
CA ALA A 175 -4.84 -8.73 23.01
C ALA A 175 -4.66 -10.06 22.27
N ALA A 176 -5.76 -10.76 21.98
CA ALA A 176 -5.75 -12.03 21.22
C ALA A 176 -5.23 -11.83 19.78
N GLU A 177 -5.58 -10.71 19.14
CA GLU A 177 -5.04 -10.33 17.83
C GLU A 177 -3.52 -10.15 17.87
N LYS A 178 -3.02 -9.36 18.84
CA LYS A 178 -1.59 -9.10 19.02
C LYS A 178 -0.81 -10.38 19.32
N GLU A 179 -1.35 -11.26 20.14
CA GLU A 179 -0.76 -12.56 20.44
C GLU A 179 -0.65 -13.43 19.18
N SER A 180 -1.74 -13.55 18.42
CA SER A 180 -1.80 -14.30 17.16
C SER A 180 -0.78 -13.77 16.14
N TRP A 181 -0.72 -12.46 15.97
CA TRP A 181 0.24 -11.79 15.08
C TRP A 181 1.69 -12.07 15.51
N THR A 182 1.97 -11.99 16.81
CA THR A 182 3.30 -12.24 17.38
C THR A 182 3.71 -13.70 17.20
N ALA A 183 2.80 -14.65 17.43
CA ALA A 183 3.03 -16.07 17.23
C ALA A 183 3.37 -16.39 15.77
N ALA A 184 2.62 -15.85 14.80
CA ALA A 184 2.91 -16.00 13.38
C ALA A 184 4.26 -15.39 12.98
N LYS A 185 4.60 -14.18 13.46
CA LYS A 185 5.93 -13.58 13.26
C LYS A 185 7.06 -14.46 13.80
N ARG A 186 6.86 -15.10 14.96
CA ARG A 186 7.85 -15.99 15.58
C ARG A 186 8.10 -17.22 14.70
N LEU A 187 7.05 -17.84 14.15
CA LEU A 187 7.18 -18.97 13.22
C LEU A 187 7.94 -18.57 11.95
N GLU A 188 7.62 -17.41 11.36
CA GLU A 188 8.33 -16.90 10.18
C GLU A 188 9.82 -16.60 10.48
N LYS A 189 10.12 -16.04 11.66
CA LYS A 189 11.50 -15.81 12.09
C LYS A 189 12.25 -17.14 12.30
N ALA A 190 11.61 -18.12 12.91
CA ALA A 190 12.18 -19.45 13.11
C ALA A 190 12.48 -20.13 11.77
N HIS A 191 11.57 -20.04 10.79
CA HIS A 191 11.82 -20.57 9.45
C HIS A 191 13.06 -19.96 8.77
N ARG A 192 13.22 -18.62 8.85
CA ARG A 192 14.42 -17.96 8.32
C ARG A 192 15.71 -18.39 9.02
N ALA A 193 15.63 -18.86 10.25
CA ALA A 193 16.76 -19.42 11.00
C ALA A 193 16.97 -20.93 10.74
N GLY A 194 16.37 -21.49 9.67
CA GLY A 194 16.47 -22.91 9.32
C GLY A 194 15.40 -23.81 9.96
N GLY A 195 14.41 -23.22 10.65
CA GLY A 195 13.26 -23.94 11.18
C GLY A 195 12.29 -24.42 10.08
N PRO A 196 11.27 -25.21 10.46
CA PRO A 196 10.27 -25.71 9.52
C PRO A 196 9.53 -24.55 8.83
N PRO A 197 9.06 -24.74 7.59
CA PRO A 197 8.31 -23.73 6.87
C PRO A 197 7.03 -23.36 7.63
N PRO A 198 6.59 -22.08 7.59
CA PRO A 198 5.30 -21.70 8.15
C PRO A 198 4.18 -22.45 7.39
N PRO A 199 2.99 -22.61 8.02
CA PRO A 199 1.85 -23.18 7.32
C PRO A 199 1.54 -22.36 6.05
N PRO A 200 0.95 -22.96 5.01
CA PRO A 200 0.56 -22.24 3.80
C PRO A 200 -0.40 -21.10 4.15
N ALA A 201 -0.34 -20.00 3.39
CA ALA A 201 -1.29 -18.91 3.58
C ALA A 201 -2.72 -19.38 3.23
N PRO A 202 -3.72 -19.05 4.05
CA PRO A 202 -5.11 -19.38 3.73
C PRO A 202 -5.60 -18.61 2.48
N PRO A 203 -6.71 -19.04 1.85
CA PRO A 203 -7.28 -18.30 0.72
C PRO A 203 -7.75 -16.90 1.14
N THR A 204 -7.75 -15.95 0.21
CA THR A 204 -8.25 -14.58 0.48
C THR A 204 -9.76 -14.57 0.77
N ARG A 205 -10.53 -15.48 0.16
CA ARG A 205 -11.97 -15.62 0.33
C ARG A 205 -12.31 -17.03 0.80
N ARG A 206 -13.19 -17.14 1.80
CA ARG A 206 -13.70 -18.44 2.27
C ARG A 206 -14.73 -18.96 1.27
N ARG A 207 -14.54 -20.22 0.86
CA ARG A 207 -15.46 -20.90 -0.05
C ARG A 207 -16.77 -21.17 0.72
N GLY A 208 -17.82 -20.39 0.47
CA GLY A 208 -19.17 -20.62 1.03
C GLY A 208 -19.81 -19.47 1.81
N GLU A 209 -19.08 -18.40 2.15
CA GLU A 209 -19.68 -17.18 2.73
C GLU A 209 -20.27 -16.28 1.63
N ASP A 210 -19.68 -16.31 0.44
CA ASP A 210 -20.22 -15.65 -0.74
C ASP A 210 -21.18 -16.64 -1.41
N GLY A 211 -22.51 -16.46 -1.27
CA GLY A 211 -23.55 -17.21 -1.99
C GLY A 211 -23.53 -17.03 -3.52
N PHE A 212 -22.36 -16.80 -4.11
CA PHE A 212 -22.14 -16.59 -5.52
C PHE A 212 -21.63 -17.89 -6.15
N GLY A 213 -22.56 -18.81 -6.42
CA GLY A 213 -22.34 -19.87 -7.38
C GLY A 213 -22.16 -19.27 -8.77
N SER A 214 -20.96 -18.80 -9.10
CA SER A 214 -20.63 -18.40 -10.47
C SER A 214 -19.55 -19.31 -11.02
N THR A 215 -20.03 -20.38 -11.63
CA THR A 215 -19.30 -21.22 -12.58
C THR A 215 -19.04 -20.42 -13.85
N THR A 216 -18.21 -19.38 -13.80
CA THR A 216 -17.65 -18.80 -15.03
C THR A 216 -16.44 -19.64 -15.43
N ARG A 217 -16.72 -20.69 -16.22
CA ARG A 217 -15.70 -21.30 -17.09
C ARG A 217 -15.17 -20.19 -17.99
N PHE A 218 -13.95 -19.74 -17.71
CA PHE A 218 -13.18 -18.98 -18.70
C PHE A 218 -12.78 -19.97 -19.79
N SER A 219 -13.60 -20.05 -20.84
CA SER A 219 -13.30 -20.87 -22.01
C SER A 219 -12.15 -20.18 -22.74
N SER A 220 -10.97 -20.78 -22.70
CA SER A 220 -9.83 -20.41 -23.53
C SER A 220 -10.24 -20.52 -24.99
N GLY A 221 -10.50 -19.38 -25.62
CA GLY A 221 -10.59 -19.24 -27.07
C GLY A 221 -9.20 -18.97 -27.63
N ASP A 222 -8.82 -19.75 -28.63
CA ASP A 222 -7.53 -19.78 -29.30
C ASP A 222 -7.09 -18.44 -29.91
N GLY A 223 -5.77 -18.20 -29.82
CA GLY A 223 -5.01 -17.52 -30.87
C GLY A 223 -4.84 -16.00 -30.74
N VAL A 224 -3.76 -15.56 -30.09
CA VAL A 224 -2.66 -14.74 -30.68
C VAL A 224 -1.52 -14.71 -29.65
N ARG A 225 -0.30 -15.03 -30.12
CA ARG A 225 0.95 -14.94 -29.35
C ARG A 225 1.32 -13.48 -29.08
N SER A 226 1.11 -13.01 -27.85
CA SER A 226 1.98 -11.99 -27.22
C SER A 226 2.13 -12.36 -25.75
N GLY A 227 3.30 -12.91 -25.41
CA GLY A 227 3.56 -13.56 -24.12
C GLY A 227 3.73 -12.58 -22.97
N TRP A 228 2.64 -12.02 -22.45
CA TRP A 228 2.60 -11.31 -21.17
C TRP A 228 1.32 -11.73 -20.46
N SER A 229 1.37 -12.83 -19.72
CA SER A 229 0.20 -13.31 -18.96
C SER A 229 -0.05 -12.40 -17.77
N ALA A 230 -1.12 -11.60 -17.84
CA ALA A 230 -1.69 -10.85 -16.73
C ALA A 230 -2.31 -11.81 -15.71
N GLY A 231 -1.45 -12.40 -14.88
CA GLY A 231 -1.84 -13.33 -13.81
C GLY A 231 -1.92 -12.64 -12.45
N ALA A 232 -3.14 -12.33 -12.04
CA ALA A 232 -3.59 -12.08 -10.65
C ALA A 232 -2.86 -10.99 -9.84
N LEU A 233 -3.36 -9.75 -9.94
CA LEU A 233 -3.19 -8.72 -8.92
C LEU A 233 -4.58 -8.34 -8.35
N THR A 234 -4.99 -9.08 -7.34
CA THR A 234 -5.99 -8.64 -6.36
C THR A 234 -5.38 -8.81 -4.98
N ALA A 235 -4.56 -7.85 -4.58
CA ALA A 235 -4.18 -7.64 -3.19
C ALA A 235 -4.59 -6.19 -2.87
N CYS A 236 -5.75 -6.05 -2.23
CA CYS A 236 -6.29 -4.77 -1.82
C CYS A 236 -5.30 -4.03 -0.92
N ALA A 237 -5.35 -2.71 -0.99
CA ALA A 237 -4.66 -1.75 -0.16
C ALA A 237 -4.95 -1.98 1.34
N VAL A 238 -4.20 -2.88 1.98
CA VAL A 238 -4.08 -2.98 3.44
C VAL A 238 -2.67 -3.51 3.73
N GLY A 239 -1.75 -2.61 4.06
CA GLY A 239 -0.39 -3.03 4.39
C GLY A 239 0.69 -1.96 4.53
N MET A 240 0.37 -0.71 4.83
CA MET A 240 1.36 0.20 5.44
C MET A 240 1.66 -0.27 6.87
N SER A 241 2.39 -1.38 7.00
CA SER A 241 2.93 -1.89 8.27
C SER A 241 4.38 -2.36 8.09
N ALA A 242 5.12 -1.67 7.22
CA ALA A 242 6.56 -1.82 7.07
C ALA A 242 7.39 -0.71 7.76
N VAL A 243 6.74 0.22 8.49
CA VAL A 243 7.41 1.10 9.46
C VAL A 243 6.84 0.86 10.86
N ALA A 244 6.60 -0.41 11.22
CA ALA A 244 6.49 -0.80 12.62
C ALA A 244 7.90 -1.16 13.13
N PHE A 245 8.72 -0.12 13.29
CA PHE A 245 9.92 -0.16 14.12
C PHE A 245 9.45 -0.30 15.58
N ALA A 246 9.15 -1.53 15.99
CA ALA A 246 8.67 -1.83 17.32
C ALA A 246 9.85 -1.84 18.29
N GLY A 247 10.09 -0.68 18.91
CA GLY A 247 11.05 -0.49 19.98
C GLY A 247 10.91 0.87 20.67
N GLY A 248 9.71 1.22 21.14
CA GLY A 248 9.51 2.33 22.09
C GLY A 248 9.24 3.71 21.48
N PHE A 249 8.00 3.96 21.04
CA PHE A 249 7.54 5.32 20.76
C PHE A 249 6.86 5.89 22.01
N ALA A 250 7.67 6.49 22.89
CA ALA A 250 7.24 7.59 23.73
C ALA A 250 7.33 8.89 22.91
N LEU A 251 6.34 9.76 23.07
CA LEU A 251 6.03 10.95 22.27
C LEU A 251 7.09 12.08 22.34
N GLY A 252 8.32 11.86 21.88
CA GLY A 252 9.37 12.90 21.92
C GLY A 252 10.49 12.88 20.88
N GLY A 253 10.61 11.87 20.00
CA GLY A 253 11.84 11.66 19.21
C GLY A 253 11.69 11.55 17.68
N LYS A 254 10.69 12.20 17.06
CA LYS A 254 10.40 12.01 15.63
C LYS A 254 11.51 12.51 14.69
N GLN A 255 12.13 13.66 14.98
CA GLN A 255 13.22 14.21 14.16
C GLN A 255 14.50 13.37 14.28
N GLU A 256 14.86 13.03 15.52
CA GLU A 256 16.08 12.28 15.85
C GLU A 256 16.08 10.87 15.24
N THR A 257 14.92 10.23 15.13
CA THR A 257 14.80 8.91 14.47
C THR A 257 14.96 9.02 12.95
N ARG A 258 14.43 10.09 12.34
CA ARG A 258 14.60 10.34 10.89
C ARG A 258 16.06 10.63 10.55
N ASP A 259 16.69 11.46 11.37
CA ASP A 259 18.11 11.81 11.23
C ASP A 259 18.99 10.59 11.50
N ALA A 260 18.67 9.76 12.50
CA ALA A 260 19.38 8.50 12.74
C ALA A 260 19.23 7.48 11.60
N VAL A 261 18.08 7.41 10.93
CA VAL A 261 17.90 6.57 9.72
C VAL A 261 18.72 7.13 8.56
N LYS A 262 18.68 8.46 8.33
CA LYS A 262 19.51 9.11 7.31
C LYS A 262 21.01 8.93 7.57
N ASP A 263 21.44 9.03 8.82
CA ASP A 263 22.83 8.85 9.24
C ASP A 263 23.27 7.39 9.18
N ALA A 264 22.42 6.44 9.55
CA ALA A 264 22.70 5.01 9.43
C ALA A 264 22.82 4.58 7.96
N ILE A 265 21.94 5.10 7.09
CA ILE A 265 22.05 4.91 5.64
C ILE A 265 23.36 5.55 5.15
N SER A 266 23.61 6.82 5.45
CA SER A 266 24.83 7.53 5.02
C SER A 266 26.12 6.88 5.53
N GLY A 267 26.11 6.28 6.72
CA GLY A 267 27.24 5.60 7.35
C GLY A 267 27.56 4.23 6.76
N LEU A 268 26.59 3.53 6.17
CA LEU A 268 26.80 2.25 5.49
C LEU A 268 27.56 2.40 4.17
N PHE A 269 27.63 3.61 3.60
CA PHE A 269 28.16 3.86 2.26
C PHE A 269 29.42 4.75 2.20
N LYS A 270 29.99 5.13 3.36
CA LYS A 270 31.31 5.80 3.46
C LYS A 270 32.50 4.82 3.50
N LYS A 271 32.39 3.62 2.91
CA LYS A 271 33.47 2.63 2.83
C LYS A 271 33.80 2.27 1.39
#